data_AF-A0A932TFB9-F1
#
_entry.id   AF-A0A932TFB9-F1
#
_cell.length_a   1.000
_cell.length_b   1.000
_cell.length_c   1.000
_cell.angle_alpha   90.00
_cell.angle_beta   90.00
_cell.angle_gamma   90.00
#
_symmetry.space_group_name_H-M   'P 1'
#
loop_
_entity.id
_entity.type
_entity.pdbx_description
1 polymer ?
#
loop_
_entity_poly.entity_id
_entity_poly.type
_entity_poly.pdbx_seq_one_letter_code
_entity_poly.pdbx_strand_id
1 'polypeptide(L)'
;MATLRSEGTTLRIETDRYTAAVETEGYVSGVARQSFVDRATGAHDLGFGLAVADFLLEPEWDDIWTDAQAGSHRYLRDPLLHGNLPRRYVELPQICTQAKRLPYQMITGPGFVGVRQWFQWTEATAGRTPGSRWEQTLVFPDGVRYFLAADRITSANDVECLLFRQDMPGHLRHHGGDTFTQVFLSTQGLIPAAAFLQDFPPDARYLYHRDVDPIPGRLIRAYQVRLPDGRPGPWLAGMTLDPTVVCEAWCHQRGYVCFIQEIGGFRIHRGETLAAAHVIGWFDDLEAMYAVCDQYRGALGIEVDASGYRLV
;
A
#
# COMPACT_ATOMS: atom_id res chain seq x y z
N MET A 1 8.08 -24.55 -7.14
CA MET A 1 7.82 -23.76 -8.36
C MET A 1 6.56 -22.97 -8.11
N ALA A 2 6.66 -21.66 -8.20
CA ALA A 2 5.52 -20.77 -8.03
C ALA A 2 4.41 -21.12 -9.04
N THR A 3 3.15 -21.11 -8.59
CA THR A 3 1.99 -21.36 -9.44
C THR A 3 0.96 -20.25 -9.28
N LEU A 4 0.23 -19.99 -10.37
CA LEU A 4 -0.80 -18.96 -10.46
C LEU A 4 -2.02 -19.56 -11.18
N ARG A 5 -3.18 -19.54 -10.52
CA ARG A 5 -4.43 -20.13 -11.04
C ARG A 5 -5.57 -19.15 -10.88
N SER A 6 -6.44 -19.06 -11.88
CA SER A 6 -7.69 -18.32 -11.79
C SER A 6 -8.79 -19.23 -11.25
N GLU A 7 -9.48 -18.78 -10.21
CA GLU A 7 -10.62 -19.44 -9.57
C GLU A 7 -11.78 -18.46 -9.45
N GLY A 8 -12.53 -18.31 -10.53
CA GLY A 8 -13.61 -17.33 -10.59
C GLY A 8 -13.06 -15.90 -10.52
N THR A 9 -13.36 -15.20 -9.43
CA THR A 9 -12.92 -13.82 -9.19
C THR A 9 -11.61 -13.71 -8.40
N THR A 10 -10.98 -14.84 -8.08
CA THR A 10 -9.77 -14.87 -7.27
C THR A 10 -8.62 -15.49 -8.06
N LEU A 11 -7.46 -14.85 -8.06
CA LEU A 11 -6.22 -15.42 -8.56
C LEU A 11 -5.45 -16.00 -7.38
N ARG A 12 -5.27 -17.33 -7.34
CA ARG A 12 -4.49 -18.00 -6.30
C ARG A 12 -3.03 -18.10 -6.69
N ILE A 13 -2.17 -17.72 -5.75
CA ILE A 13 -0.72 -17.82 -5.84
C ILE A 13 -0.22 -18.80 -4.79
N GLU A 14 0.63 -19.73 -5.22
CA GLU A 14 1.36 -20.60 -4.32
C GLU A 14 2.84 -20.58 -4.64
N THR A 15 3.69 -20.32 -3.65
CA THR A 15 5.14 -20.50 -3.70
C THR A 15 5.57 -21.59 -2.71
N ASP A 16 6.84 -21.95 -2.70
CA ASP A 16 7.43 -22.84 -1.69
C ASP A 16 7.41 -22.23 -0.27
N ARG A 17 7.37 -20.90 -0.15
CA ARG A 17 7.44 -20.18 1.13
C ARG A 17 6.14 -19.57 1.62
N TYR A 18 5.19 -19.27 0.73
CA TYR A 18 3.93 -18.65 1.10
C TYR A 18 2.79 -18.97 0.14
N THR A 19 1.57 -18.62 0.54
CA THR A 19 0.43 -18.49 -0.36
C THR A 19 -0.04 -17.04 -0.39
N ALA A 20 -0.68 -16.63 -1.47
CA ALA A 20 -1.34 -15.33 -1.60
C ALA A 20 -2.57 -15.45 -2.51
N ALA A 21 -3.46 -14.47 -2.47
CA ALA A 21 -4.52 -14.31 -3.45
C ALA A 21 -4.65 -12.86 -3.91
N VAL A 22 -5.09 -12.66 -5.15
CA VAL A 22 -5.46 -11.34 -5.69
C VAL A 22 -6.91 -11.42 -6.12
N GLU A 23 -7.77 -10.55 -5.58
CA GLU A 23 -9.17 -10.46 -6.01
C GLU A 23 -9.29 -9.56 -7.24
N THR A 24 -9.99 -10.06 -8.26
CA THR A 24 -10.26 -9.33 -9.50
C THR A 24 -11.58 -8.57 -9.44
N GLU A 25 -12.43 -8.87 -8.43
CA GLU A 25 -13.73 -8.24 -8.20
C GLU A 25 -13.98 -7.98 -6.71
N GLY A 26 -14.86 -7.03 -6.39
CA GLY A 26 -15.21 -6.68 -5.00
C GLY A 26 -14.23 -5.69 -4.38
N TYR A 27 -13.55 -6.11 -3.30
CA TYR A 27 -12.47 -5.35 -2.68
C TYR A 27 -11.17 -5.68 -3.40
N VAL A 28 -10.70 -4.75 -4.25
CA VAL A 28 -9.68 -4.99 -5.26
C VAL A 28 -8.39 -4.22 -4.99
N SER A 29 -7.37 -4.46 -5.81
CA SER A 29 -5.98 -4.03 -5.68
C SER A 29 -5.18 -4.79 -4.61
N GLY A 30 -3.89 -4.99 -4.88
CA GLY A 30 -2.99 -5.66 -3.95
C GLY A 30 -3.30 -7.14 -3.72
N VAL A 31 -2.81 -7.66 -2.60
CA VAL A 31 -3.08 -9.02 -2.11
C VAL A 31 -4.29 -9.01 -1.17
N ALA A 32 -5.18 -9.98 -1.35
CA ALA A 32 -6.44 -10.09 -0.63
C ALA A 32 -6.23 -10.35 0.87
N ARG A 33 -7.14 -9.82 1.69
CA ARG A 33 -7.14 -10.00 3.15
C ARG A 33 -6.93 -11.47 3.58
N GLN A 34 -6.05 -11.68 4.55
CA GLN A 34 -5.73 -12.96 5.19
C GLN A 34 -5.26 -14.07 4.24
N SER A 35 -4.99 -13.74 2.98
CA SER A 35 -4.56 -14.68 1.96
C SER A 35 -3.05 -14.82 1.90
N PHE A 36 -2.31 -13.84 2.43
CA PHE A 36 -0.86 -13.90 2.51
C PHE A 36 -0.45 -14.74 3.73
N VAL A 37 -0.05 -15.98 3.49
CA VAL A 37 0.23 -16.96 4.55
C VAL A 37 1.66 -17.41 4.47
N ASP A 38 2.41 -17.23 5.54
CA ASP A 38 3.77 -17.74 5.68
C ASP A 38 3.74 -19.25 5.94
N ARG A 39 4.30 -20.06 5.04
CA ARG A 39 4.32 -21.53 5.22
C ARG A 39 5.23 -21.97 6.35
N ALA A 40 6.26 -21.19 6.68
CA ALA A 40 7.22 -21.56 7.72
C ALA A 40 6.60 -21.48 9.12
N THR A 41 5.80 -20.45 9.39
CA THR A 41 5.23 -20.18 10.72
C THR A 41 3.73 -20.41 10.81
N GLY A 42 3.02 -20.48 9.67
CA GLY A 42 1.57 -20.47 9.62
C GLY A 42 0.95 -19.09 9.90
N ALA A 43 1.75 -18.02 9.96
CA ALA A 43 1.23 -16.66 10.16
C ALA A 43 0.44 -16.18 8.93
N HIS A 44 -0.64 -15.44 9.18
CA HIS A 44 -1.47 -14.80 8.17
C HIS A 44 -1.38 -13.28 8.29
N ASP A 45 -1.52 -12.55 7.19
CA ASP A 45 -1.77 -11.12 7.28
C ASP A 45 -3.06 -10.85 8.07
N LEU A 46 -3.03 -9.82 8.91
CA LEU A 46 -4.09 -9.52 9.87
C LEU A 46 -5.10 -8.47 9.36
N GLY A 47 -4.84 -7.94 8.17
CA GLY A 47 -5.45 -6.72 7.65
C GLY A 47 -6.69 -6.89 6.80
N PHE A 48 -6.92 -5.87 5.98
CA PHE A 48 -7.95 -5.83 4.94
C PHE A 48 -7.39 -6.10 3.54
N GLY A 49 -6.08 -6.30 3.42
CA GLY A 49 -5.35 -6.51 2.18
C GLY A 49 -3.93 -5.94 2.32
N LEU A 50 -3.07 -6.21 1.34
CA LEU A 50 -1.70 -5.70 1.29
C LEU A 50 -1.41 -4.98 -0.03
N ALA A 51 -0.68 -3.87 0.01
CA ALA A 51 -0.38 -3.01 -1.15
C ALA A 51 -1.66 -2.52 -1.85
N VAL A 52 -2.59 -1.99 -1.05
CA VAL A 52 -3.92 -1.55 -1.51
C VAL A 52 -3.84 -0.12 -2.06
N ALA A 53 -4.40 0.09 -3.26
CA ALA A 53 -4.48 1.38 -3.92
C ALA A 53 -5.79 2.11 -3.60
N ASP A 54 -5.69 3.40 -3.29
CA ASP A 54 -6.81 4.20 -2.79
C ASP A 54 -7.21 5.31 -3.77
N PHE A 55 -6.54 6.46 -3.73
CA PHE A 55 -6.99 7.72 -4.35
C PHE A 55 -5.85 8.45 -5.07
N LEU A 56 -6.23 9.32 -6.01
CA LEU A 56 -5.41 10.47 -6.39
C LEU A 56 -5.87 11.71 -5.65
N LEU A 57 -4.92 12.40 -5.04
CA LEU A 57 -5.15 13.53 -4.14
C LEU A 57 -4.19 14.67 -4.48
N GLU A 58 -4.47 15.83 -3.89
CA GLU A 58 -3.57 16.97 -3.80
C GLU A 58 -3.72 17.62 -2.42
N PRO A 59 -2.69 18.30 -1.89
CA PRO A 59 -2.66 18.82 -0.53
C PRO A 59 -3.40 20.16 -0.38
N GLU A 60 -4.62 20.24 -0.91
CA GLU A 60 -5.49 21.41 -0.81
C GLU A 60 -6.79 21.06 -0.11
N TRP A 61 -7.42 22.04 0.53
CA TRP A 61 -8.79 21.86 1.00
C TRP A 61 -9.79 22.04 -0.14
N ASP A 62 -10.81 21.18 -0.15
CA ASP A 62 -11.91 21.28 -1.12
C ASP A 62 -12.93 22.34 -0.68
N ASP A 63 -12.56 23.63 -0.85
CA ASP A 63 -13.40 24.80 -0.55
C ASP A 63 -14.18 25.33 -1.77
N ILE A 64 -14.00 24.70 -2.93
CA ILE A 64 -14.59 25.14 -4.20
C ILE A 64 -16.05 24.72 -4.36
N TRP A 65 -16.51 23.74 -3.59
CA TRP A 65 -17.89 23.23 -3.62
C TRP A 65 -18.65 23.59 -2.34
N THR A 66 -19.91 24.00 -2.48
CA THR A 66 -20.85 24.01 -1.34
C THR A 66 -21.19 22.57 -0.92
N ASP A 67 -21.59 22.35 0.33
CA ASP A 67 -21.97 21.02 0.86
C ASP A 67 -23.00 20.28 -0.03
N ALA A 68 -23.89 21.03 -0.67
CA ALA A 68 -24.91 20.49 -1.59
C ALA A 68 -24.34 20.06 -2.95
N GLN A 69 -23.22 20.65 -3.39
CA GLN A 69 -22.56 20.33 -4.67
C GLN A 69 -21.52 19.23 -4.53
N ALA A 70 -20.91 19.11 -3.35
CA ALA A 70 -19.72 18.29 -3.17
C ALA A 70 -20.01 16.78 -3.17
N GLY A 71 -21.18 16.34 -2.68
CA GLY A 71 -21.57 14.92 -2.72
C GLY A 71 -20.45 13.95 -2.28
N SER A 72 -20.19 12.90 -3.08
CA SER A 72 -19.06 11.97 -2.91
C SER A 72 -17.69 12.54 -3.30
N HIS A 73 -17.65 13.72 -3.95
CA HIS A 73 -16.44 14.40 -4.37
C HIS A 73 -15.80 15.25 -3.27
N ARG A 74 -16.45 15.38 -2.09
CA ARG A 74 -15.85 16.06 -0.95
C ARG A 74 -14.95 15.12 -0.17
N TYR A 75 -13.69 15.53 -0.01
CA TYR A 75 -12.87 14.93 1.03
C TYR A 75 -13.32 15.48 2.40
N LEU A 76 -13.79 14.60 3.28
CA LEU A 76 -14.35 15.01 4.56
C LEU A 76 -13.26 15.60 5.47
N ARG A 77 -13.62 16.55 6.34
CA ARG A 77 -12.72 17.11 7.36
C ARG A 77 -13.01 16.52 8.73
N ASP A 78 -13.12 15.20 8.80
CA ASP A 78 -13.25 14.50 10.07
C ASP A 78 -11.87 14.41 10.71
N PRO A 79 -11.65 15.04 11.89
CA PRO A 79 -10.33 15.07 12.52
C PRO A 79 -9.83 13.67 12.86
N LEU A 80 -10.71 12.75 13.26
CA LEU A 80 -10.30 11.39 13.61
C LEU A 80 -10.00 10.55 12.38
N LEU A 81 -10.76 10.73 11.29
CA LEU A 81 -10.54 9.98 10.07
C LEU A 81 -9.33 10.48 9.27
N HIS A 82 -9.12 11.80 9.26
CA HIS A 82 -8.25 12.46 8.28
C HIS A 82 -7.23 13.43 8.90
N GLY A 83 -7.33 13.71 10.20
CA GLY A 83 -6.47 14.68 10.86
C GLY A 83 -6.70 16.10 10.34
N ASN A 84 -5.76 16.99 10.63
CA ASN A 84 -5.68 18.31 10.02
C ASN A 84 -4.73 18.30 8.81
N LEU A 85 -4.93 17.33 7.91
CA LEU A 85 -4.13 17.17 6.69
C LEU A 85 -4.97 17.60 5.48
N PRO A 86 -4.67 18.76 4.85
CA PRO A 86 -5.42 19.24 3.69
C PRO A 86 -5.40 18.22 2.57
N ARG A 87 -6.57 17.79 2.11
CA ARG A 87 -6.72 16.88 0.98
C ARG A 87 -7.92 17.24 0.14
N ARG A 88 -7.72 17.14 -1.17
CA ARG A 88 -8.76 17.22 -2.20
C ARG A 88 -8.55 16.07 -3.18
N TYR A 89 -9.63 15.40 -3.58
CA TYR A 89 -9.54 14.40 -4.63
C TYR A 89 -9.14 15.05 -5.95
N VAL A 90 -8.18 14.45 -6.66
CA VAL A 90 -7.91 14.79 -8.06
C VAL A 90 -8.89 14.01 -8.93
N GLU A 91 -8.94 12.70 -8.72
CA GLU A 91 -9.76 11.75 -9.48
C GLU A 91 -10.38 10.68 -8.58
N LEU A 92 -11.52 10.16 -9.03
CA LEU A 92 -12.42 9.24 -8.32
C LEU A 92 -12.89 8.13 -9.28
N PRO A 93 -13.30 6.97 -8.75
CA PRO A 93 -13.55 6.66 -7.34
C PRO A 93 -12.30 6.15 -6.58
N GLN A 94 -12.48 5.79 -5.29
CA GLN A 94 -11.51 4.97 -4.55
C GLN A 94 -11.34 3.63 -5.24
N ILE A 95 -10.12 3.23 -5.59
CA ILE A 95 -9.91 1.98 -6.34
C ILE A 95 -10.38 0.77 -5.53
N CYS A 96 -9.88 0.60 -4.31
CA CYS A 96 -10.05 -0.65 -3.57
C CYS A 96 -11.50 -1.02 -3.25
N THR A 97 -12.39 -0.05 -3.03
CA THR A 97 -13.79 -0.31 -2.63
C THR A 97 -14.81 -0.06 -3.74
N GLN A 98 -14.49 0.78 -4.73
CA GLN A 98 -15.48 1.30 -5.67
C GLN A 98 -15.16 1.02 -7.14
N ALA A 99 -13.92 0.61 -7.48
CA ALA A 99 -13.63 0.13 -8.84
C ALA A 99 -14.42 -1.16 -9.17
N LYS A 100 -14.72 -1.98 -8.15
CA LYS A 100 -15.50 -3.24 -8.17
C LYS A 100 -14.95 -4.37 -9.04
N ARG A 101 -14.22 -4.07 -10.12
CA ARG A 101 -13.58 -5.04 -11.01
C ARG A 101 -12.34 -4.42 -11.64
N LEU A 102 -11.23 -5.17 -11.64
CA LEU A 102 -10.00 -4.75 -12.32
C LEU A 102 -9.71 -5.67 -13.51
N PRO A 103 -9.44 -5.13 -14.71
CA PRO A 103 -8.77 -5.91 -15.75
C PRO A 103 -7.36 -6.31 -15.28
N TYR A 104 -6.91 -7.48 -15.73
CA TYR A 104 -5.64 -8.04 -15.31
C TYR A 104 -4.97 -8.89 -16.38
N GLN A 105 -3.70 -9.16 -16.17
CA GLN A 105 -2.86 -10.09 -16.92
C GLN A 105 -2.09 -10.98 -15.94
N MET A 106 -2.17 -12.29 -16.14
CA MET A 106 -1.35 -13.28 -15.45
C MET A 106 -0.02 -13.45 -16.19
N ILE A 107 1.08 -13.51 -15.46
CA ILE A 107 2.43 -13.71 -16.00
C ILE A 107 3.05 -14.91 -15.29
N THR A 108 3.62 -15.83 -16.05
CA THR A 108 4.31 -17.01 -15.51
C THR A 108 5.70 -17.05 -16.10
N GLY A 109 6.71 -17.17 -15.24
CA GLY A 109 8.10 -17.32 -15.66
C GLY A 109 8.88 -18.31 -14.78
N PRO A 110 10.16 -18.54 -15.08
CA PRO A 110 10.98 -19.46 -14.30
C PRO A 110 11.18 -18.95 -12.87
N GLY A 111 10.63 -19.68 -11.88
CA GLY A 111 10.83 -19.36 -10.46
C GLY A 111 9.99 -18.20 -9.93
N PHE A 112 8.98 -17.73 -10.67
CA PHE A 112 8.04 -16.71 -10.18
C PHE A 112 6.72 -16.75 -10.94
N VAL A 113 5.71 -16.10 -10.38
CA VAL A 113 4.48 -15.71 -11.09
C VAL A 113 4.21 -14.24 -10.84
N GLY A 114 3.43 -13.61 -11.71
CA GLY A 114 3.10 -12.20 -11.61
C GLY A 114 1.66 -11.90 -12.02
N VAL A 115 1.14 -10.80 -11.49
CA VAL A 115 -0.17 -10.25 -11.84
C VAL A 115 0.02 -8.78 -12.15
N ARG A 116 -0.40 -8.36 -13.34
CA ARG A 116 -0.54 -6.94 -13.67
C ARG A 116 -2.02 -6.59 -13.71
N GLN A 117 -2.40 -5.51 -13.04
CA GLN A 117 -3.77 -5.01 -13.04
C GLN A 117 -3.77 -3.50 -13.26
N TRP A 118 -4.87 -2.95 -13.75
CA TRP A 118 -4.95 -1.53 -14.04
C TRP A 118 -6.36 -0.97 -13.89
N PHE A 119 -6.46 0.33 -13.70
CA PHE A 119 -7.70 1.08 -13.64
C PHE A 119 -7.54 2.43 -14.31
N GLN A 120 -8.59 2.89 -14.97
CA GLN A 120 -8.66 4.25 -15.49
C GLN A 120 -9.74 4.99 -14.71
N TRP A 121 -9.36 6.06 -14.01
CA TRP A 121 -10.31 6.85 -13.24
C TRP A 121 -11.39 7.44 -14.15
N THR A 122 -12.64 7.40 -13.68
CA THR A 122 -13.83 7.73 -14.47
C THR A 122 -14.46 9.05 -14.06
N GLU A 123 -14.06 9.59 -12.91
CA GLU A 123 -14.56 10.83 -12.34
C GLU A 123 -13.39 11.71 -11.87
N ALA A 124 -13.60 13.02 -11.81
CA ALA A 124 -12.60 13.99 -11.37
C ALA A 124 -13.25 15.16 -10.62
N THR A 125 -12.50 15.82 -9.73
CA THR A 125 -12.99 17.04 -9.08
C THR A 125 -13.02 18.25 -10.04
N ALA A 126 -13.59 19.37 -9.60
CA ALA A 126 -13.63 20.59 -10.40
C ALA A 126 -12.22 21.03 -10.85
N GLY A 127 -12.12 21.41 -12.12
CA GLY A 127 -10.84 21.80 -12.73
C GLY A 127 -9.94 20.62 -13.12
N ARG A 128 -10.36 19.38 -12.88
CA ARG A 128 -9.68 18.16 -13.30
C ARG A 128 -10.47 17.42 -14.39
N THR A 129 -9.76 16.58 -15.15
CA THR A 129 -10.31 15.73 -16.21
C THR A 129 -10.13 14.27 -15.79
N PRO A 130 -11.17 13.42 -15.84
CA PRO A 130 -11.00 12.01 -15.58
C PRO A 130 -10.15 11.36 -16.68
N GLY A 131 -9.42 10.31 -16.33
CA GLY A 131 -8.76 9.43 -17.28
C GLY A 131 -7.32 9.11 -16.95
N SER A 132 -6.79 9.52 -15.78
CA SER A 132 -5.51 9.00 -15.30
C SER A 132 -5.56 7.48 -15.25
N ARG A 133 -4.43 6.85 -15.53
CA ARG A 133 -4.30 5.39 -15.54
C ARG A 133 -3.39 4.96 -14.41
N TRP A 134 -3.91 4.16 -13.49
CA TRP A 134 -3.13 3.41 -12.51
C TRP A 134 -2.89 2.00 -13.03
N GLU A 135 -1.66 1.51 -12.83
CA GLU A 135 -1.24 0.15 -13.09
C GLU A 135 -0.47 -0.37 -11.89
N GLN A 136 -0.78 -1.58 -11.45
CA GLN A 136 -0.03 -2.27 -10.41
C GLN A 136 0.53 -3.58 -10.95
N THR A 137 1.82 -3.78 -10.75
CA THR A 137 2.52 -5.03 -11.06
C THR A 137 2.91 -5.72 -9.76
N LEU A 138 2.41 -6.93 -9.55
CA LEU A 138 2.73 -7.80 -8.44
C LEU A 138 3.58 -8.96 -8.95
N VAL A 139 4.71 -9.24 -8.29
CA VAL A 139 5.59 -10.36 -8.62
C VAL A 139 5.83 -11.22 -7.38
N PHE A 140 5.57 -12.51 -7.50
CA PHE A 140 5.62 -13.52 -6.46
C PHE A 140 6.75 -14.53 -6.76
N PRO A 141 7.99 -14.24 -6.31
CA PRO A 141 9.13 -15.13 -6.48
C PRO A 141 9.07 -16.36 -5.55
N ASP A 142 9.56 -17.48 -6.06
CA ASP A 142 9.85 -18.69 -5.27
C ASP A 142 11.13 -18.48 -4.43
N GLY A 143 11.27 -19.21 -3.33
CA GLY A 143 12.48 -19.26 -2.49
C GLY A 143 12.60 -18.14 -1.45
N VAL A 144 11.76 -17.10 -1.52
CA VAL A 144 11.74 -15.98 -0.56
C VAL A 144 10.36 -15.84 0.10
N ARG A 145 10.28 -15.13 1.23
CA ARG A 145 9.05 -14.94 2.02
C ARG A 145 8.34 -13.60 1.75
N TYR A 146 8.64 -12.97 0.62
CA TYR A 146 8.08 -11.68 0.22
C TYR A 146 7.65 -11.69 -1.25
N PHE A 147 6.81 -10.73 -1.61
CA PHE A 147 6.48 -10.38 -2.98
C PHE A 147 6.87 -8.92 -3.26
N LEU A 148 6.98 -8.60 -4.54
CA LEU A 148 7.25 -7.24 -5.02
C LEU A 148 5.96 -6.63 -5.55
N ALA A 149 5.75 -5.34 -5.29
CA ALA A 149 4.66 -4.56 -5.86
C ALA A 149 5.23 -3.28 -6.47
N ALA A 150 4.71 -2.85 -7.61
CA ALA A 150 5.02 -1.54 -8.17
C ALA A 150 3.75 -0.89 -8.72
N ASP A 151 3.55 0.36 -8.36
CA ASP A 151 2.45 1.19 -8.80
C ASP A 151 2.96 2.23 -9.80
N ARG A 152 2.22 2.41 -10.89
CA ARG A 152 2.50 3.40 -11.95
C ARG A 152 1.24 4.18 -12.25
N ILE A 153 1.30 5.50 -12.19
CA ILE A 153 0.18 6.39 -12.45
C ILE A 153 0.56 7.32 -13.60
N THR A 154 -0.12 7.20 -14.74
CA THR A 154 0.00 8.16 -15.84
C THR A 154 -1.11 9.20 -15.73
N SER A 155 -0.75 10.47 -15.54
CA SER A 155 -1.72 11.53 -15.23
C SER A 155 -2.47 12.04 -16.46
N ALA A 156 -3.79 12.23 -16.35
CA ALA A 156 -4.60 12.97 -17.32
C ALA A 156 -4.58 14.50 -17.08
N ASN A 157 -3.92 14.96 -16.03
CA ASN A 157 -3.98 16.34 -15.54
C ASN A 157 -2.58 16.92 -15.28
N ASP A 158 -2.47 18.23 -15.40
CA ASP A 158 -1.38 18.99 -14.78
C ASP A 158 -1.74 19.24 -13.30
N VAL A 159 -0.94 18.73 -12.37
CA VAL A 159 -1.18 18.84 -10.92
C VAL A 159 0.12 19.29 -10.25
N GLU A 160 0.07 20.41 -9.52
CA GLU A 160 1.27 20.99 -8.88
C GLU A 160 1.86 20.10 -7.80
N CYS A 161 1.02 19.32 -7.13
CA CYS A 161 1.43 18.41 -6.07
C CYS A 161 0.52 17.17 -6.10
N LEU A 162 0.81 16.22 -6.99
CA LEU A 162 0.04 14.99 -7.11
C LEU A 162 0.43 14.01 -6.01
N LEU A 163 -0.57 13.47 -5.33
CA LEU A 163 -0.43 12.45 -4.30
C LEU A 163 -1.18 11.19 -4.72
N PHE A 164 -0.52 10.04 -4.61
CA PHE A 164 -1.16 8.73 -4.72
C PHE A 164 -1.20 8.08 -3.34
N ARG A 165 -2.41 7.86 -2.82
CA ARG A 165 -2.61 7.22 -1.51
C ARG A 165 -2.69 5.71 -1.64
N GLN A 166 -2.04 5.02 -0.71
CA GLN A 166 -2.07 3.58 -0.59
C GLN A 166 -1.93 3.11 0.87
N ASP A 167 -2.42 1.91 1.14
CA ASP A 167 -2.15 1.21 2.40
C ASP A 167 -0.85 0.42 2.28
N MET A 168 0.10 0.66 3.20
CA MET A 168 1.42 0.03 3.14
C MET A 168 1.97 -0.35 4.53
N PRO A 169 2.21 -1.65 4.82
CA PRO A 169 1.91 -2.82 3.96
C PRO A 169 0.40 -3.04 3.78
N GLY A 170 -0.38 -2.71 4.79
CA GLY A 170 -1.82 -2.86 4.88
C GLY A 170 -2.26 -2.50 6.30
N HIS A 171 -3.50 -2.10 6.49
CA HIS A 171 -4.06 -1.87 7.82
C HIS A 171 -4.03 -3.15 8.69
N LEU A 172 -4.08 -3.00 10.01
CA LEU A 172 -3.95 -4.10 10.97
C LEU A 172 -5.17 -4.14 11.91
N ARG A 173 -5.93 -5.24 11.84
CA ARG A 173 -7.06 -5.48 12.74
C ARG A 173 -6.58 -6.06 14.07
N HIS A 174 -7.23 -5.61 15.14
CA HIS A 174 -7.01 -6.09 16.50
C HIS A 174 -8.23 -5.78 17.37
N HIS A 175 -8.36 -6.49 18.47
CA HIS A 175 -9.28 -6.21 19.56
C HIS A 175 -8.46 -6.00 20.83
N GLY A 176 -8.12 -4.75 21.13
CA GLY A 176 -7.30 -4.42 22.31
C GLY A 176 -5.84 -4.86 22.19
N GLY A 177 -5.33 -5.11 20.98
CA GLY A 177 -3.91 -5.43 20.73
C GLY A 177 -3.59 -6.91 20.92
N ASP A 178 -4.60 -7.76 20.80
CA ASP A 178 -4.55 -9.22 20.93
C ASP A 178 -3.72 -9.90 19.84
N THR A 179 -3.80 -9.44 18.59
CA THR A 179 -3.23 -10.12 17.40
C THR A 179 -1.78 -9.77 17.09
N PHE A 180 -1.21 -8.73 17.70
CA PHE A 180 0.15 -8.26 17.43
C PHE A 180 0.89 -7.87 18.71
N THR A 181 2.22 -7.81 18.63
CA THR A 181 3.06 -7.42 19.77
C THR A 181 3.47 -5.95 19.70
N GLN A 182 3.87 -5.50 18.51
CA GLN A 182 4.42 -4.17 18.30
C GLN A 182 4.39 -3.79 16.82
N VAL A 183 4.46 -2.49 16.58
CA VAL A 183 4.64 -1.87 15.26
C VAL A 183 6.08 -1.37 15.17
N PHE A 184 6.68 -1.46 14.00
CA PHE A 184 7.95 -0.83 13.68
C PHE A 184 7.74 0.15 12.54
N LEU A 185 8.15 1.40 12.74
CA LEU A 185 8.23 2.41 11.70
C LEU A 185 9.67 2.88 11.64
N SER A 186 10.33 2.83 10.49
CA SER A 186 11.73 3.25 10.39
C SER A 186 11.97 4.72 10.75
N THR A 187 10.92 5.54 10.73
CA THR A 187 10.94 6.95 11.13
C THR A 187 10.72 7.18 12.63
N GLN A 188 10.25 6.16 13.39
CA GLN A 188 9.85 6.30 14.80
C GLN A 188 10.47 5.25 15.73
N GLY A 189 10.91 4.11 15.20
CA GLY A 189 11.37 2.95 15.96
C GLY A 189 10.25 1.96 16.31
N LEU A 190 10.44 1.24 17.41
CA LEU A 190 9.51 0.23 17.92
C LEU A 190 8.42 0.87 18.78
N ILE A 191 7.17 0.55 18.48
CA ILE A 191 5.98 1.08 19.15
C ILE A 191 5.17 -0.11 19.70
N PRO A 192 4.94 -0.20 21.03
CA PRO A 192 4.21 -1.32 21.60
C PRO A 192 2.73 -1.29 21.20
N ALA A 193 2.08 -2.46 21.13
CA ALA A 193 0.64 -2.56 20.85
C ALA A 193 -0.23 -1.71 21.81
N ALA A 194 0.22 -1.51 23.05
CA ALA A 194 -0.44 -0.66 24.03
C ALA A 194 -0.63 0.81 23.57
N ALA A 195 0.19 1.29 22.63
CA ALA A 195 0.07 2.64 22.09
C ALA A 195 -1.17 2.83 21.19
N PHE A 196 -1.80 1.74 20.76
CA PHE A 196 -2.93 1.69 19.83
C PHE A 196 -4.23 1.23 20.51
N LEU A 197 -4.34 1.34 21.84
CA LEU A 197 -5.56 0.94 22.57
C LEU A 197 -6.69 1.98 22.48
N GLN A 198 -6.35 3.22 22.15
CA GLN A 198 -7.30 4.33 22.02
C GLN A 198 -7.11 4.99 20.67
N ASP A 199 -8.22 5.40 20.06
CA ASP A 199 -8.19 6.09 18.79
C ASP A 199 -7.46 7.43 18.91
N PHE A 200 -6.69 7.77 17.87
CA PHE A 200 -6.00 9.05 17.74
C PHE A 200 -5.86 9.40 16.25
N PRO A 201 -5.85 10.69 15.90
CA PRO A 201 -5.90 11.10 14.51
C PRO A 201 -4.55 10.91 13.80
N PRO A 202 -4.52 10.88 12.44
CA PRO A 202 -3.34 10.73 11.60
C PRO A 202 -2.11 11.56 11.98
N ASP A 203 -2.32 12.82 12.34
CA ASP A 203 -1.32 13.85 12.55
C ASP A 203 -0.90 14.03 14.02
N ALA A 204 -1.41 13.20 14.94
CA ALA A 204 -1.15 13.38 16.37
C ALA A 204 0.16 12.78 16.88
N ARG A 205 0.66 11.69 16.28
CA ARG A 205 1.76 10.90 16.89
C ARG A 205 2.81 10.40 15.91
N TYR A 206 2.39 9.62 14.91
CA TYR A 206 3.31 8.83 14.07
C TYR A 206 3.20 9.24 12.60
N LEU A 207 3.22 10.55 12.36
CA LEU A 207 3.27 11.14 11.03
C LEU A 207 4.73 11.33 10.61
N TYR A 208 5.02 10.99 9.36
CA TYR A 208 6.18 11.42 8.61
C TYR A 208 5.71 12.39 7.53
N HIS A 209 6.38 13.52 7.37
CA HIS A 209 6.13 14.52 6.34
C HIS A 209 7.45 14.99 5.71
N ARG A 210 7.64 14.74 4.41
CA ARG A 210 8.93 14.97 3.72
C ARG A 210 9.46 16.40 3.80
N ASP A 211 8.60 17.41 3.82
CA ASP A 211 9.05 18.81 3.92
C ASP A 211 9.39 19.27 5.34
N VAL A 212 9.08 18.46 6.35
CA VAL A 212 9.34 18.76 7.77
C VAL A 212 10.44 17.86 8.32
N ASP A 213 10.38 16.57 7.97
CA ASP A 213 11.27 15.53 8.45
C ASP A 213 12.40 15.24 7.46
N PRO A 214 13.57 14.79 7.92
CA PRO A 214 14.61 14.32 7.02
C PRO A 214 14.12 13.11 6.21
N ILE A 215 14.47 13.05 4.93
CA ILE A 215 14.22 11.86 4.10
C ILE A 215 14.92 10.66 4.75
N PRO A 216 14.19 9.62 5.16
CA PRO A 216 14.77 8.52 5.90
C PRO A 216 15.64 7.64 4.99
N GLY A 217 16.71 7.09 5.54
CA GLY A 217 17.57 6.16 4.80
C GLY A 217 16.85 4.86 4.41
N ARG A 218 15.76 4.49 5.07
CA ARG A 218 14.87 3.37 4.72
C ARG A 218 13.45 3.75 5.09
N LEU A 219 12.45 3.40 4.28
CA LEU A 219 11.06 3.55 4.65
C LEU A 219 10.42 2.18 4.84
N ILE A 220 10.39 1.71 6.09
CA ILE A 220 9.90 0.40 6.48
C ILE A 220 8.76 0.60 7.48
N ARG A 221 7.65 -0.10 7.22
CA ARG A 221 6.45 -0.07 8.03
C ARG A 221 6.05 -1.51 8.29
N ALA A 222 6.03 -1.94 9.53
CA ALA A 222 5.85 -3.35 9.87
C ALA A 222 5.09 -3.54 11.18
N TYR A 223 4.50 -4.71 11.34
CA TYR A 223 3.99 -5.18 12.63
C TYR A 223 4.45 -6.61 12.90
N GLN A 224 4.71 -6.90 14.17
CA GLN A 224 5.07 -8.24 14.61
C GLN A 224 3.82 -8.98 15.05
N VAL A 225 3.49 -10.08 14.35
CA VAL A 225 2.31 -10.87 14.69
C VAL A 225 2.48 -11.56 16.04
N ARG A 226 1.37 -11.83 16.71
CA ARG A 226 1.34 -12.71 17.87
C ARG A 226 0.92 -14.11 17.43
N LEU A 227 1.70 -15.13 17.77
CA LEU A 227 1.35 -16.52 17.50
C LEU A 227 0.26 -17.00 18.46
N PRO A 228 -0.44 -18.11 18.14
CA PRO A 228 -1.50 -18.65 19.01
C PRO A 228 -1.06 -18.99 20.44
N ASP A 229 0.22 -19.27 20.66
CA ASP A 229 0.80 -19.52 21.99
C ASP A 229 1.17 -18.23 22.76
N GLY A 230 0.84 -17.06 22.19
CA GLY A 230 1.08 -15.75 22.78
C GLY A 230 2.47 -15.17 22.51
N ARG A 231 3.41 -15.95 21.96
CA ARG A 231 4.77 -15.48 21.67
C ARG A 231 4.80 -14.54 20.46
N PRO A 232 5.78 -13.63 20.38
CA PRO A 232 6.03 -12.88 19.16
C PRO A 232 6.37 -13.82 18.00
N GLY A 233 5.69 -13.63 16.87
CA GLY A 233 5.94 -14.33 15.61
C GLY A 233 6.79 -13.49 14.64
N PRO A 234 6.73 -13.80 13.33
CA PRO A 234 7.43 -13.03 12.32
C PRO A 234 6.87 -11.60 12.17
N TRP A 235 7.66 -10.74 11.55
CA TRP A 235 7.24 -9.42 11.10
C TRP A 235 6.54 -9.53 9.76
N LEU A 236 5.39 -8.87 9.61
CA LEU A 236 4.87 -8.50 8.29
C LEU A 236 5.26 -7.07 7.99
N ALA A 237 5.97 -6.85 6.89
CA ALA A 237 6.53 -5.56 6.53
C ALA A 237 6.12 -5.11 5.14
N GLY A 238 5.96 -3.80 4.97
CA GLY A 238 5.92 -3.09 3.70
C GLY A 238 7.06 -2.10 3.66
N MET A 239 7.83 -2.13 2.58
CA MET A 239 9.04 -1.31 2.41
C MET A 239 8.96 -0.57 1.10
N THR A 240 9.03 0.76 1.13
CA THR A 240 9.16 1.56 -0.09
C THR A 240 10.62 1.65 -0.48
N LEU A 241 10.94 1.25 -1.70
CA LEU A 241 12.30 1.02 -2.15
C LEU A 241 13.06 2.32 -2.43
N ASP A 242 12.36 3.37 -2.83
CA ASP A 242 12.86 4.74 -2.84
C ASP A 242 12.10 5.61 -1.82
N PRO A 243 12.70 5.95 -0.66
CA PRO A 243 12.05 6.81 0.32
C PRO A 243 11.76 8.23 -0.19
N THR A 244 12.45 8.72 -1.23
CA THR A 244 12.32 10.10 -1.72
C THR A 244 10.96 10.37 -2.35
N VAL A 245 10.31 9.33 -2.89
CA VAL A 245 8.98 9.47 -3.51
C VAL A 245 7.84 9.55 -2.50
N VAL A 246 8.08 9.29 -1.22
CA VAL A 246 7.03 9.35 -0.20
C VAL A 246 6.91 10.78 0.33
N CYS A 247 5.75 11.38 0.12
CA CYS A 247 5.44 12.73 0.61
C CYS A 247 5.05 12.71 2.07
N GLU A 248 4.09 11.85 2.42
CA GLU A 248 3.59 11.70 3.78
C GLU A 248 3.34 10.23 4.09
N ALA A 249 3.52 9.83 5.34
CA ALA A 249 3.15 8.50 5.79
C ALA A 249 2.81 8.51 7.27
N TRP A 250 1.68 7.91 7.66
CA TRP A 250 1.25 7.95 9.06
C TRP A 250 0.69 6.61 9.53
N CYS A 251 0.88 6.35 10.82
CA CYS A 251 0.31 5.19 11.50
C CYS A 251 -0.61 5.70 12.61
N HIS A 252 -1.90 5.36 12.56
CA HIS A 252 -2.86 5.84 13.57
C HIS A 252 -3.86 4.78 13.98
N GLN A 253 -4.55 5.01 15.09
CA GLN A 253 -5.57 4.11 15.62
C GLN A 253 -6.96 4.67 15.34
N ARG A 254 -7.82 3.84 14.74
CA ARG A 254 -9.23 4.17 14.50
C ARG A 254 -10.09 2.91 14.39
N GLY A 255 -10.33 2.25 15.52
CA GLY A 255 -10.91 0.90 15.60
C GLY A 255 -10.01 -0.23 15.07
N TYR A 256 -9.02 0.10 14.24
CA TYR A 256 -7.90 -0.72 13.80
C TYR A 256 -6.68 0.17 13.61
N VAL A 257 -5.49 -0.43 13.48
CA VAL A 257 -4.26 0.31 13.19
C VAL A 257 -4.21 0.59 11.69
N CYS A 258 -4.30 1.85 11.31
CA CYS A 258 -4.21 2.32 9.94
C CYS A 258 -2.73 2.50 9.57
N PHE A 259 -2.31 1.89 8.47
CA PHE A 259 -1.04 2.16 7.83
C PHE A 259 -1.27 2.83 6.48
N ILE A 260 -1.07 4.15 6.39
CA ILE A 260 -1.26 4.90 5.14
C ILE A 260 0.07 5.55 4.75
N GLN A 261 0.35 5.57 3.45
CA GLN A 261 1.36 6.43 2.86
C GLN A 261 0.85 7.09 1.58
N GLU A 262 1.43 8.22 1.26
CA GLU A 262 1.17 8.98 0.05
C GLU A 262 2.47 9.18 -0.73
N ILE A 263 2.48 8.64 -1.95
CA ILE A 263 3.58 8.78 -2.91
C ILE A 263 3.34 10.04 -3.74
N GLY A 264 4.42 10.70 -4.16
CA GLY A 264 4.37 11.91 -4.99
C GLY A 264 4.73 13.14 -4.18
N GLY A 265 3.85 14.13 -4.17
CA GLY A 265 4.08 15.42 -3.52
C GLY A 265 4.93 16.36 -4.37
N PHE A 266 4.91 16.17 -5.69
CA PHE A 266 5.62 17.00 -6.66
C PHE A 266 4.74 17.23 -7.88
N ARG A 267 5.17 18.19 -8.71
CA ARG A 267 4.48 18.56 -9.94
C ARG A 267 4.51 17.40 -10.93
N ILE A 268 3.35 17.10 -11.50
CA ILE A 268 3.16 16.13 -12.57
C ILE A 268 2.41 16.83 -13.70
N HIS A 269 2.95 16.74 -14.92
CA HIS A 269 2.28 17.19 -16.12
C HIS A 269 1.36 16.11 -16.70
N ARG A 270 0.40 16.54 -17.52
CA ARG A 270 -0.42 15.61 -18.31
C ARG A 270 0.47 14.67 -19.13
N GLY A 271 0.22 13.38 -19.03
CA GLY A 271 0.96 12.31 -19.70
C GLY A 271 2.23 11.85 -18.97
N GLU A 272 2.67 12.57 -17.95
CA GLU A 272 3.79 12.14 -17.10
C GLU A 272 3.35 11.05 -16.12
N THR A 273 4.35 10.38 -15.54
CA THR A 273 4.16 9.22 -14.68
C THR A 273 4.71 9.45 -13.27
N LEU A 274 3.88 9.15 -12.27
CA LEU A 274 4.30 8.88 -10.89
C LEU A 274 4.50 7.37 -10.71
N ALA A 275 5.54 6.94 -10.02
CA ALA A 275 5.78 5.53 -9.75
C ALA A 275 6.43 5.27 -8.39
N ALA A 276 6.19 4.09 -7.83
CA ALA A 276 6.87 3.57 -6.65
C ALA A 276 6.92 2.04 -6.70
N ALA A 277 7.99 1.47 -6.15
CA ALA A 277 8.12 0.03 -5.94
C ALA A 277 8.30 -0.31 -4.46
N HIS A 278 7.83 -1.50 -4.11
CA HIS A 278 7.72 -1.97 -2.75
C HIS A 278 8.10 -3.44 -2.61
N VAL A 279 8.61 -3.80 -1.44
CA VAL A 279 8.69 -5.18 -0.95
C VAL A 279 7.64 -5.34 0.14
N ILE A 280 6.85 -6.42 0.06
CA ILE A 280 5.90 -6.79 1.10
C ILE A 280 6.11 -8.25 1.48
N GLY A 281 6.32 -8.56 2.76
CA GLY A 281 6.64 -9.93 3.14
C GLY A 281 6.84 -10.22 4.62
N TRP A 282 7.19 -11.48 4.88
CA TRP A 282 7.50 -12.01 6.20
C TRP A 282 8.99 -12.00 6.49
N PHE A 283 9.36 -11.54 7.68
CA PHE A 283 10.74 -11.42 8.13
C PHE A 283 10.90 -11.90 9.57
N ASP A 284 12.04 -12.52 9.88
CA ASP A 284 12.30 -13.02 11.23
C ASP A 284 12.69 -11.89 12.19
N ASP A 285 13.37 -10.87 11.67
CA ASP A 285 13.86 -9.73 12.46
C ASP A 285 14.02 -8.46 11.60
N LEU A 286 14.42 -7.36 12.27
CA LEU A 286 14.64 -6.07 11.61
C LEU A 286 15.84 -6.09 10.65
N GLU A 287 16.88 -6.87 10.94
CA GLU A 287 18.08 -6.94 10.10
C GLU A 287 17.78 -7.58 8.75
N ALA A 288 16.94 -8.62 8.73
CA ALA A 288 16.43 -9.22 7.50
C ALA A 288 15.61 -8.21 6.67
N MET A 289 14.81 -7.37 7.33
CA MET A 289 14.09 -6.28 6.64
C MET A 289 15.05 -5.24 6.06
N TYR A 290 16.06 -4.82 6.83
CA TYR A 290 17.06 -3.86 6.37
C TYR A 290 17.85 -4.39 5.17
N ALA A 291 18.31 -5.64 5.23
CA ALA A 291 19.06 -6.27 4.15
C ALA A 291 18.27 -6.30 2.83
N VAL A 292 16.99 -6.67 2.88
CA VAL A 292 16.14 -6.70 1.67
C VAL A 292 15.81 -5.30 1.18
N CYS A 293 15.54 -4.35 2.08
CA CYS A 293 15.33 -2.95 1.72
C CYS A 293 16.56 -2.36 1.01
N ASP A 294 17.76 -2.66 1.52
CA ASP A 294 19.01 -2.18 0.94
C ASP A 294 19.34 -2.84 -0.40
N GLN A 295 19.05 -4.14 -0.54
CA GLN A 295 19.26 -4.89 -1.78
C GLN A 295 18.54 -4.26 -2.98
N TYR A 296 17.35 -3.71 -2.75
CA TYR A 296 16.45 -3.21 -3.79
C TYR A 296 16.29 -1.69 -3.79
N ARG A 297 17.16 -0.99 -3.07
CA ARG A 297 17.11 0.46 -2.87
C ARG A 297 17.07 1.24 -4.19
N GLY A 298 16.20 2.23 -4.25
CA GLY A 298 16.06 3.18 -5.35
C GLY A 298 15.18 2.71 -6.50
N ALA A 299 14.65 1.49 -6.46
CA ALA A 299 13.72 1.01 -7.47
C ALA A 299 12.38 1.76 -7.39
N LEU A 300 11.83 2.09 -8.56
CA LEU A 300 10.56 2.77 -8.76
C LEU A 300 9.56 1.91 -9.55
N GLY A 301 10.01 0.85 -10.20
CA GLY A 301 9.16 -0.01 -11.01
C GLY A 301 9.61 -1.48 -11.07
N ILE A 302 8.80 -2.29 -11.74
CA ILE A 302 9.10 -3.68 -12.06
C ILE A 302 8.88 -3.89 -13.56
N GLU A 303 9.93 -4.32 -14.25
CA GLU A 303 9.81 -4.89 -15.59
C GLU A 303 9.68 -6.41 -15.46
N VAL A 304 8.67 -6.98 -16.10
CA VAL A 304 8.35 -8.40 -15.98
C VAL A 304 7.70 -8.92 -17.25
N ASP A 305 8.15 -10.10 -17.69
CA ASP A 305 7.58 -10.89 -18.77
C ASP A 305 7.77 -12.40 -18.49
N ALA A 306 7.56 -13.26 -19.48
CA ALA A 306 7.70 -14.71 -19.28
C ALA A 306 9.17 -15.19 -19.12
N SER A 307 10.15 -14.37 -19.49
CA SER A 307 11.57 -14.68 -19.40
C SER A 307 12.17 -14.35 -18.04
N GLY A 308 11.60 -13.36 -17.34
CA GLY A 308 12.13 -12.91 -16.06
C GLY A 308 11.45 -11.64 -15.55
N TYR A 309 11.95 -11.15 -14.43
CA TYR A 309 11.60 -9.84 -13.89
C TYR A 309 12.85 -9.12 -13.36
N ARG A 310 12.79 -7.80 -13.32
CA ARG A 310 13.78 -6.95 -12.63
C ARG A 310 13.11 -5.71 -12.07
N LEU A 311 13.67 -5.22 -10.97
CA LEU A 311 13.35 -3.90 -10.44
C LEU A 311 14.10 -2.85 -11.26
N VAL A 312 13.44 -1.72 -11.51
CA VAL A 312 13.95 -0.57 -12.30
C VAL A 312 13.76 0.74 -11.60
#